data_AF-A0A7Z9HW96-F1
#
_entry.id   AF-A0A7Z9HW96-F1
#
_cell.length_a   1.000
_cell.length_b   1.000
_cell.length_c   1.000
_cell.angle_alpha   90.00
_cell.angle_beta   90.00
_cell.angle_gamma   90.00
#
_symmetry.space_group_name_H-M   'P 1'
#
loop_
_entity.id
_entity.type
_entity.pdbx_description
1 polymer ?
#
loop_
_entity_poly.entity_id
_entity_poly.type
_entity_poly.pdbx_seq_one_letter_code
_entity_poly.pdbx_strand_id
1 'polypeptide(L)'
;LRVDTGCLAAFTSGIEYDIERAGNLKSMFFGGEGLFLATLKGHGTVWLQSLPFSRLAERVLQGARRDKGEGSVLGGLGNLLGD
;
A
#
# COMPACT_ATOMS: atom_id res chain seq x y z
N LEU A 1 -13.16 10.62 12.74
CA LEU A 1 -12.88 10.30 11.32
C LEU A 1 -12.03 9.03 11.26
N ARG A 2 -12.33 8.09 10.36
CA ARG A 2 -11.46 6.92 10.10
C ARG A 2 -10.90 7.04 8.69
N VAL A 3 -9.59 6.90 8.52
CA VAL A 3 -8.91 7.11 7.24
C VAL A 3 -7.77 6.12 7.05
N ASP A 4 -7.45 5.78 5.81
CA ASP A 4 -6.22 5.03 5.49
C ASP A 4 -4.99 5.83 5.94
N THR A 5 -4.05 5.19 6.63
CA THR A 5 -2.85 5.87 7.13
C THR A 5 -1.98 6.47 6.02
N GLY A 6 -1.93 5.85 4.85
CA GLY A 6 -1.20 6.37 3.69
C GLY A 6 -1.85 7.61 3.10
N CYS A 7 -3.16 7.80 3.31
CA CYS A 7 -3.90 8.98 2.88
C CYS A 7 -3.84 10.15 3.88
N LEU A 8 -3.33 9.97 5.10
CA LEU A 8 -3.20 11.05 6.08
C LEU A 8 -1.93 11.86 5.82
N ALA A 9 -2.07 13.13 5.42
CA ALA A 9 -0.93 14.00 5.15
C ALA A 9 -0.51 14.82 6.38
N ALA A 10 -1.46 15.41 7.08
CA ALA A 10 -1.23 16.18 8.31
C ALA A 10 -2.53 16.37 9.12
N PHE A 11 -2.41 16.79 10.38
CA PHE A 11 -3.53 17.23 11.21
C PHE A 11 -3.05 18.24 12.27
N THR A 12 -3.96 19.06 12.79
CA THR A 12 -3.64 20.07 13.82
C THR A 12 -3.63 19.48 15.22
N SER A 13 -3.00 20.19 16.18
CA SER A 13 -3.15 19.91 17.61
C SER A 13 -4.62 19.90 18.02
N GLY A 14 -4.97 19.09 19.03
CA GLY A 14 -6.37 18.90 19.47
C GLY A 14 -7.09 17.72 18.81
N ILE A 15 -6.38 16.98 17.95
CA ILE A 15 -6.83 15.72 17.36
C ILE A 15 -5.99 14.58 17.95
N GLU A 16 -6.66 13.65 18.62
CA GLU A 16 -6.12 12.35 19.01
C GLU A 16 -6.01 11.43 17.79
N TYR A 17 -4.89 10.71 17.71
CA TYR A 17 -4.56 9.80 16.62
C TYR A 17 -4.26 8.41 17.17
N ASP A 18 -4.93 7.40 16.62
CA ASP A 18 -4.69 5.98 16.93
C ASP A 18 -4.61 5.15 15.66
N ILE A 19 -3.76 4.12 15.64
CA ILE A 19 -3.59 3.22 14.50
C ILE A 19 -4.16 1.85 14.85
N GLU A 20 -5.28 1.53 14.22
CA GLU A 20 -5.84 0.18 14.26
C GLU A 20 -5.24 -0.63 13.10
N ARG A 21 -4.58 -1.75 13.43
CA ARG A 21 -4.18 -2.73 12.42
C ARG A 21 -5.44 -3.40 11.86
N ALA A 22 -5.84 -3.03 10.64
CA ALA A 22 -6.95 -3.68 9.95
C ALA A 22 -6.45 -4.97 9.29
N GLY A 23 -6.71 -6.12 9.91
CA GLY A 23 -6.51 -7.44 9.30
C GLY A 23 -5.23 -8.18 9.69
N ASN A 24 -5.04 -9.37 9.08
CA ASN A 24 -3.91 -10.25 9.32
C ASN A 24 -2.67 -9.79 8.54
N LEU A 25 -1.46 -9.96 9.11
CA LEU A 25 -0.17 -9.66 8.43
C LEU A 25 -0.08 -10.21 6.99
N LYS A 26 -0.75 -11.31 6.68
CA LYS A 26 -0.83 -11.86 5.32
C LYS A 26 -1.55 -10.91 4.34
N SER A 27 -2.69 -10.30 4.69
CA SER A 27 -3.38 -9.38 3.78
C SER A 27 -2.57 -8.12 3.52
N MET A 28 -1.78 -7.66 4.50
CA MET A 28 -0.85 -6.54 4.35
C MET A 28 0.32 -6.86 3.41
N PHE A 29 0.75 -8.13 3.33
CA PHE A 29 1.87 -8.55 2.50
C PHE A 29 1.44 -8.93 1.07
N PHE A 30 0.27 -9.55 0.91
CA PHE A 30 -0.24 -10.00 -0.41
C PHE A 30 -1.05 -8.91 -1.15
N GLY A 31 -1.41 -7.81 -0.49
CA GLY A 31 -2.16 -6.70 -1.08
C GLY A 31 -1.31 -5.49 -1.52
N GLY A 32 0.02 -5.52 -1.34
CA GLY A 32 0.95 -4.44 -1.74
C GLY A 32 0.94 -3.20 -0.82
N GLU A 33 -0.21 -2.93 -0.20
CA GLU A 33 -0.43 -1.83 0.73
C GLU A 33 -0.88 -2.37 2.07
N GLY A 34 -0.05 -2.20 3.11
CA GLY A 34 -0.52 -2.40 4.48
C GLY A 34 -1.67 -1.46 4.78
N LEU A 35 -2.90 -1.95 4.74
CA LEU A 35 -4.10 -1.22 5.18
C LEU A 35 -4.03 -1.07 6.70
N PHE A 36 -3.46 0.04 7.17
CA PHE A 36 -3.61 0.49 8.55
C PHE A 36 -4.66 1.59 8.57
N LEU A 37 -5.62 1.47 9.48
CA LEU A 37 -6.67 2.45 9.61
C LEU A 37 -6.31 3.41 10.75
N ALA A 38 -6.19 4.69 10.43
CA ALA A 38 -6.05 5.75 11.41
C ALA A 38 -7.44 6.17 11.90
N THR A 39 -7.60 6.20 13.22
CA THR A 39 -8.75 6.81 13.89
C THR A 39 -8.34 8.18 14.43
N LEU A 40 -9.00 9.22 13.93
CA LEU A 40 -8.80 10.63 14.32
C LEU A 40 -10.02 11.10 15.13
N LYS A 41 -9.79 11.60 16.35
CA LYS A 41 -10.85 12.09 17.26
C LYS A 41 -10.49 13.45 17.84
N GLY A 42 -11.42 14.41 17.84
CA GLY A 42 -11.18 15.77 18.34
C GLY A 42 -11.61 16.84 17.35
N HIS A 43 -11.25 18.09 17.62
CA HIS A 43 -11.59 19.25 16.79
C HIS A 43 -10.32 19.89 16.24
N GLY A 44 -10.30 20.13 14.93
CA GLY A 44 -9.15 20.67 14.23
C GLY A 44 -9.26 20.50 12.73
N THR A 45 -8.14 20.69 12.02
CA THR A 45 -8.05 20.50 10.57
C THR A 45 -7.29 19.21 10.27
N VAL A 46 -7.76 18.46 9.28
CA VAL A 46 -7.13 17.25 8.75
C VAL A 46 -6.88 17.45 7.27
N TRP A 47 -5.65 17.21 6.82
CA TRP A 47 -5.27 17.21 5.42
C TRP A 47 -5.07 15.78 4.94
N LEU A 48 -5.74 15.44 3.85
CA LEU A 48 -5.68 14.12 3.24
C LEU A 48 -5.05 14.20 1.86
N GLN A 49 -4.30 13.17 1.49
CA GLN A 49 -3.84 12.92 0.13
C GLN A 49 -4.71 11.85 -0.53
N SER A 50 -5.05 12.04 -1.80
CA SER A 50 -5.85 11.09 -2.58
C SER A 50 -5.05 9.91 -3.10
N LEU A 51 -3.75 10.12 -3.36
CA LEU A 51 -2.85 9.12 -3.91
C LEU A 51 -1.58 9.00 -3.03
N PRO A 52 -1.60 8.13 -2.00
CA PRO A 52 -0.45 7.76 -1.21
C PRO A 52 0.80 7.47 -2.06
N PHE A 53 1.97 7.87 -1.58
CA PHE A 53 3.23 7.59 -2.28
C PHE A 53 3.46 6.09 -2.52
N SER A 54 3.07 5.21 -1.58
CA SER A 54 3.14 3.76 -1.74
C SER A 54 2.33 3.27 -2.95
N ARG A 55 1.09 3.76 -3.09
CA ARG A 55 0.21 3.52 -4.25
C ARG A 55 0.88 3.91 -5.55
N LEU A 56 1.42 5.13 -5.59
CA LEU A 56 2.09 5.64 -6.76
C LEU A 56 3.32 4.80 -7.10
N ALA A 57 4.18 4.51 -6.12
CA ALA A 57 5.39 3.72 -6.31
C ALA A 57 5.08 2.31 -6.83
N GLU A 58 4.07 1.64 -6.27
CA GLU A 58 3.63 0.34 -6.76
C GLU A 58 3.14 0.42 -8.21
N ARG A 59 2.33 1.44 -8.55
CA ARG A 59 1.86 1.67 -9.91
C ARG A 59 3.00 1.87 -10.91
N VAL A 60 4.02 2.64 -10.51
CA VAL A 60 5.24 2.88 -11.30
C VAL A 60 6.02 1.59 -11.47
N LEU A 61 6.22 0.79 -10.42
CA LEU A 61 6.93 -0.49 -10.48
C LEU A 61 6.19 -1.52 -11.35
N GLN A 62 4.86 -1.61 -11.22
CA GLN A 62 4.03 -2.46 -12.09
C GLN A 62 4.13 -2.02 -13.56
N GLY A 63 4.17 -0.71 -13.82
CA GLY A 63 4.36 -0.15 -15.17
C GLY A 63 5.76 -0.45 -15.72
N ALA A 64 6.81 -0.23 -14.94
CA ALA A 64 8.19 -0.50 -15.31
C ALA A 64 8.47 -2.00 -15.54
N ARG A 65 7.71 -2.89 -14.88
CA ARG A 65 7.77 -4.34 -15.10
C ARG A 65 7.13 -4.81 -16.42
N ARG A 66 6.32 -3.98 -17.10
CA ARG A 66 5.66 -4.37 -18.37
C ARG A 66 6.57 -4.37 -19.60
N ASP A 67 7.79 -3.83 -19.51
CA ASP A 67 8.76 -3.82 -20.63
C ASP A 67 9.78 -4.97 -20.58
N LYS A 68 9.65 -5.89 -19.63
CA LYS A 68 10.49 -7.10 -19.61
C LYS A 68 9.76 -8.27 -20.26
N GLY A 69 9.65 -8.21 -21.58
CA GLY A 69 9.53 -9.36 -22.50
C GLY A 69 8.39 -10.35 -22.25
N GLU A 70 7.56 -10.53 -23.26
CA GLU A 70 6.77 -11.73 -23.46
C GLU A 70 7.55 -13.02 -23.09
N GLY A 71 6.92 -13.89 -22.28
CA GLY A 71 7.45 -15.19 -21.86
C GLY A 71 7.97 -15.16 -20.41
N SER A 72 7.52 -16.01 -19.49
CA SER A 72 7.35 -17.43 -19.73
C SER A 72 6.93 -18.11 -18.41
N VAL A 73 5.69 -18.60 -18.32
CA VAL A 73 5.39 -19.73 -17.40
C VAL A 73 6.25 -20.96 -17.76
N LEU A 74 6.79 -21.01 -18.99
CA LEU A 74 7.82 -21.95 -19.44
C LEU A 74 9.23 -21.65 -18.88
N GLY A 75 9.52 -20.45 -18.35
CA GLY A 75 10.86 -20.07 -17.86
C GLY A 75 11.14 -20.64 -16.47
N GLY A 76 10.09 -20.77 -15.65
CA GLY A 76 10.15 -21.50 -14.39
C GLY A 76 10.19 -23.02 -14.57
N LEU A 77 9.59 -23.55 -15.66
CA LEU A 77 9.60 -24.98 -15.99
C LEU A 77 10.89 -25.42 -16.71
N GLY A 78 11.49 -24.55 -17.53
CA GLY A 78 12.74 -24.83 -18.24
C GLY A 78 13.94 -25.03 -17.32
N ASN A 79 13.94 -24.40 -16.13
CA ASN A 79 14.99 -24.56 -15.12
C ASN A 79 14.79 -25.79 -14.21
N LEU A 80 13.72 -26.58 -14.42
CA LEU A 80 13.43 -27.82 -13.69
C LEU A 80 13.59 -29.08 -14.56
N LEU A 81 13.70 -28.92 -15.88
CA LEU A 81 13.89 -30.01 -16.85
C LEU A 81 15.26 -29.96 -17.55
N GLY A 82 16.12 -29.02 -17.15
CA GLY A 82 17.45 -28.79 -17.72
C GLY A 82 18.52 -28.73 -16.64
N ASP A 83 18.63 -29.80 -15.86
CA ASP A 83 19.84 -30.31 -15.19
C ASP A 83 19.66 -31.82 -14.97
#